data_AF-A0A831R8S8-F1
#
_entry.id   AF-A0A831R8S8-F1
#
_cell.length_a   1.000
_cell.length_b   1.000
_cell.length_c   1.000
_cell.angle_alpha   90.00
_cell.angle_beta   90.00
_cell.angle_gamma   90.00
#
_symmetry.space_group_name_H-M   'P 1'
#
loop_
_entity.id
_entity.type
_entity.pdbx_description
1 polymer ?
#
loop_
_entity_poly.entity_id
_entity_poly.type
_entity_poly.pdbx_seq_one_letter_code
_entity_poly.pdbx_strand_id
1 'polypeptide(L)'
;MGNLDKIFKEAKGRIISATFASLINRVQQIITLSEKYGRNVALEGYSMKTNVEITQKIGYMKIKKGTLLKTKDIMKRPDSKITIMGTGAQGEERAVMMRIANGEHPNIKIQKGDTLIFSSSVIPGNERSVQFVKDKLYRQGAEVFHYKMMDIHASGHAGQEELRKIIKLIKPQCFIPIHGQFSMLYTHSKLAEQTGIPVKNIATIENGQIVNVTKQGISIDKKTTSVPVVLVDGLGVGDIGEVVLRDRQNLSAEGMFVVIAVVDRKTGRVKGSPDIISRGFIYLKESKTLLREVRKRVIQSINKSSSSNRAVNWVNVREDMKKNVSDYLFEKTERKPMVLPVIIEV
;
A
#
# COMPACT_ATOMS: atom_id res chain seq x y z
N MET A 1 21.46 9.58 -18.65
CA MET A 1 22.56 9.91 -17.70
C MET A 1 22.74 11.41 -17.49
N GLY A 2 22.55 12.27 -18.52
CA GLY A 2 22.90 13.69 -18.45
C GLY A 2 22.39 14.47 -17.21
N ASN A 3 21.12 14.32 -16.82
CA ASN A 3 20.59 15.06 -15.67
C ASN A 3 21.12 14.56 -14.32
N LEU A 4 21.34 13.24 -14.16
CA LEU A 4 21.99 12.72 -12.96
C LEU A 4 23.45 13.17 -12.87
N ASP A 5 24.15 13.21 -14.01
CA ASP A 5 25.55 13.69 -14.07
C ASP A 5 25.66 15.14 -13.59
N LYS A 6 24.73 16.02 -13.98
CA LYS A 6 24.65 17.41 -13.50
C LYS A 6 24.51 17.48 -11.97
N ILE A 7 23.57 16.73 -11.40
CA ILE A 7 23.40 16.69 -9.93
C ILE A 7 24.71 16.25 -9.25
N PHE A 8 25.34 15.18 -9.75
CA PHE A 8 26.58 14.66 -9.18
C PHE A 8 27.75 15.65 -9.27
N LYS A 9 27.81 16.44 -10.35
CA LYS A 9 28.80 17.49 -10.56
C LYS A 9 28.61 18.68 -9.62
N GLU A 10 27.37 19.08 -9.36
CA GLU A 10 27.03 20.29 -8.60
C GLU A 10 26.92 20.05 -7.08
N ALA A 11 26.61 18.81 -6.66
CA ALA A 11 26.44 18.47 -5.26
C ALA A 11 27.73 18.67 -4.46
N LYS A 12 27.70 19.59 -3.49
CA LYS A 12 28.84 19.88 -2.60
C LYS A 12 28.91 18.95 -1.39
N GLY A 13 27.75 18.51 -0.88
CA GLY A 13 27.63 17.61 0.26
C GLY A 13 27.46 16.14 -0.13
N ARG A 14 26.81 15.39 0.75
CA ARG A 14 26.47 13.98 0.52
C ARG A 14 25.36 13.88 -0.52
N ILE A 15 25.44 12.84 -1.34
CA ILE A 15 24.33 12.46 -2.23
C ILE A 15 23.60 11.28 -1.60
N ILE A 16 22.29 11.38 -1.45
CA ILE A 16 21.44 10.30 -0.96
C ILE A 16 20.39 10.02 -2.04
N SER A 17 20.45 8.84 -2.67
CA SER A 17 19.54 8.47 -3.74
C SER A 17 18.56 7.39 -3.29
N ALA A 18 17.29 7.61 -3.61
CA ALA A 18 16.22 6.65 -3.47
C ALA A 18 15.78 6.15 -4.85
N THR A 19 15.79 4.84 -5.07
CA THR A 19 15.28 4.21 -6.28
C THR A 19 14.78 2.80 -6.00
N PHE A 20 14.16 2.16 -6.98
CA PHE A 20 13.77 0.76 -6.88
C PHE A 20 15.02 -0.12 -6.88
N ALA A 21 15.14 -1.01 -5.90
CA ALA A 21 16.26 -1.95 -5.81
C ALA A 21 16.36 -2.87 -7.05
N SER A 22 15.24 -3.14 -7.73
CA SER A 22 15.18 -3.93 -8.95
C SER A 22 15.52 -3.16 -10.23
N LEU A 23 15.66 -1.83 -10.17
CA LEU A 23 16.03 -1.02 -11.33
C LEU A 23 17.55 -1.01 -11.53
N ILE A 24 18.12 -2.18 -11.82
CA ILE A 24 19.56 -2.46 -11.82
C ILE A 24 20.36 -1.48 -12.69
N ASN A 25 19.84 -1.13 -13.88
CA ASN A 25 20.49 -0.15 -14.76
C ASN A 25 20.65 1.22 -14.08
N ARG A 26 19.64 1.66 -13.31
CA ARG A 26 19.70 2.92 -12.58
C ARG A 26 20.67 2.84 -11.41
N VAL A 27 20.69 1.70 -10.71
CA VAL A 27 21.64 1.46 -9.63
C VAL A 27 23.08 1.52 -10.16
N GLN A 28 23.35 0.82 -11.26
CA GLN A 28 24.64 0.86 -11.95
C GLN A 28 25.02 2.28 -12.39
N GLN A 29 24.08 3.06 -12.95
CA GLN A 29 24.32 4.46 -13.34
C GLN A 29 24.78 5.31 -12.16
N ILE A 30 24.11 5.21 -11.02
CA ILE A 30 24.45 5.99 -9.80
C ILE A 30 25.83 5.57 -9.27
N ILE A 31 26.15 4.27 -9.30
CA ILE A 31 27.47 3.78 -8.90
C ILE A 31 28.56 4.28 -9.85
N THR A 32 28.35 4.17 -11.16
CA THR A 32 29.30 4.67 -12.16
C THR A 32 29.52 6.18 -12.06
N LEU A 33 28.47 6.96 -11.78
CA LEU A 33 28.61 8.40 -11.51
C LEU A 33 29.37 8.64 -10.20
N SER A 34 29.10 7.87 -9.15
CA SER A 34 29.86 7.96 -7.90
C SER A 34 31.35 7.73 -8.15
N GLU A 35 31.71 6.70 -8.90
CA GLU A 35 33.09 6.43 -9.29
C GLU A 35 33.71 7.55 -10.13
N LYS A 36 32.96 8.11 -11.09
CA LYS A 36 33.40 9.23 -11.93
C LYS A 36 33.78 10.46 -11.11
N TYR A 37 33.00 10.79 -10.07
CA TYR A 37 33.23 11.95 -9.19
C TYR A 37 34.03 11.59 -7.93
N GLY A 38 34.62 10.39 -7.88
CA GLY A 38 35.47 9.94 -6.78
C GLY A 38 34.75 9.82 -5.44
N ARG A 39 33.47 9.45 -5.47
CA ARG A 39 32.62 9.16 -4.30
C ARG A 39 32.58 7.66 -4.04
N ASN A 40 32.43 7.28 -2.78
CA ASN A 40 32.11 5.91 -2.39
C ASN A 40 30.60 5.76 -2.23
N VAL A 41 30.14 4.51 -2.23
CA VAL A 41 28.72 4.17 -2.17
C VAL A 41 28.46 3.30 -0.94
N ALA A 42 27.47 3.69 -0.14
CA ALA A 42 26.85 2.80 0.83
C ALA A 42 25.46 2.40 0.35
N LEU A 43 25.22 1.09 0.26
CA LEU A 43 23.90 0.54 -0.04
C LEU A 43 23.12 0.37 1.27
N GLU A 44 21.88 0.81 1.29
CA GLU A 44 20.97 0.69 2.42
C GLU A 44 19.66 0.02 2.02
N GLY A 45 19.16 -0.81 2.94
CA GLY A 45 18.00 -1.67 2.71
C GLY A 45 18.38 -3.07 2.24
N TYR A 46 17.63 -4.06 2.72
CA TYR A 46 17.88 -5.48 2.44
C TYR A 46 17.83 -5.78 0.93
N SER A 47 16.72 -5.42 0.27
CA SER A 47 16.56 -5.68 -1.17
C SER A 47 17.61 -4.99 -2.05
N MET A 48 18.05 -3.77 -1.70
CA MET A 48 19.11 -3.07 -2.43
C MET A 48 20.44 -3.84 -2.34
N LYS A 49 20.83 -4.26 -1.13
CA LYS A 49 22.05 -5.04 -0.91
C LYS A 49 21.99 -6.38 -1.63
N THR A 50 20.91 -7.13 -1.44
CA THR A 50 20.70 -8.45 -2.05
C THR A 50 20.72 -8.37 -3.58
N ASN A 51 20.01 -7.42 -4.17
CA ASN A 51 19.96 -7.31 -5.64
C ASN A 51 21.34 -6.96 -6.22
N VAL A 52 22.07 -6.01 -5.62
CA VAL A 52 23.41 -5.65 -6.10
C VAL A 52 24.39 -6.82 -5.94
N GLU A 53 24.32 -7.56 -4.82
CA GLU A 53 25.16 -8.73 -4.61
C GLU A 53 24.90 -9.80 -5.67
N ILE A 54 23.62 -10.13 -5.93
CA ILE A 54 23.24 -11.11 -6.94
C ILE A 54 23.74 -10.65 -8.30
N THR A 55 23.39 -9.45 -8.74
CA THR A 55 23.73 -8.95 -10.09
C THR A 55 25.23 -8.77 -10.31
N GLN A 56 26.00 -8.51 -9.26
CA GLN A 56 27.46 -8.53 -9.32
C GLN A 56 27.98 -9.97 -9.52
N LYS A 57 27.45 -10.96 -8.79
CA LYS A 57 27.84 -12.38 -8.94
C LYS A 57 27.55 -12.93 -10.34
N ILE A 58 26.42 -12.57 -10.93
CA ILE A 58 26.04 -12.98 -12.30
C ILE A 58 26.64 -12.08 -13.40
N GLY A 59 27.48 -11.10 -13.05
CA GLY A 59 28.23 -10.29 -14.01
C GLY A 59 27.45 -9.15 -14.68
N TYR A 60 26.20 -8.91 -14.30
CA TYR A 60 25.37 -7.83 -14.84
C TYR A 60 25.79 -6.45 -14.32
N MET A 61 26.36 -6.38 -13.11
CA MET A 61 26.87 -5.14 -12.53
C MET A 61 28.39 -5.15 -12.43
N LYS A 62 29.00 -4.03 -12.82
CA LYS A 62 30.44 -3.81 -12.77
C LYS A 62 30.72 -2.68 -11.78
N ILE A 63 31.44 -3.02 -10.71
CA ILE A 63 31.72 -2.11 -9.61
C ILE A 63 33.21 -2.21 -9.28
N LYS A 64 33.92 -1.07 -9.22
CA LYS A 64 35.35 -1.06 -8.90
C LYS A 64 35.57 -1.48 -7.44
N LYS A 65 36.71 -2.14 -7.20
CA LYS A 65 37.12 -2.52 -5.84
C LYS A 65 37.24 -1.27 -4.98
N GLY A 66 36.63 -1.29 -3.80
CA GLY A 66 36.63 -0.17 -2.86
C GLY A 66 35.57 0.90 -3.12
N THR A 67 34.77 0.81 -4.19
CA THR A 67 33.63 1.72 -4.40
C THR A 67 32.57 1.54 -3.30
N LEU A 68 32.20 0.29 -3.00
CA LEU A 68 31.21 -0.02 -1.97
C LEU A 68 31.87 -0.06 -0.60
N LEU A 69 31.29 0.66 0.37
CA LEU A 69 31.71 0.66 1.77
C LEU A 69 30.51 0.42 2.69
N LYS A 70 30.77 -0.10 3.88
CA LYS A 70 29.75 -0.16 4.94
C LYS A 70 29.40 1.26 5.37
N THR A 71 28.15 1.49 5.74
CA THR A 71 27.64 2.81 6.13
C THR A 71 28.42 3.43 7.29
N LYS A 72 28.81 2.64 8.30
CA LYS A 72 29.63 3.16 9.41
C LYS A 72 31.01 3.65 8.97
N ASP A 73 31.56 3.08 7.91
CA ASP A 73 32.89 3.41 7.41
C ASP A 73 32.84 4.57 6.41
N ILE A 74 31.82 4.62 5.54
CA ILE A 74 31.67 5.73 4.60
C ILE A 74 31.41 7.05 5.32
N MET A 75 30.70 7.02 6.45
CA MET A 75 30.35 8.20 7.24
C MET A 75 31.56 8.87 7.91
N LYS A 76 32.75 8.26 7.84
CA LYS A 76 34.03 8.85 8.29
C LYS A 76 34.73 9.65 7.19
N ARG A 77 34.23 9.61 5.95
CA ARG A 77 34.81 10.34 4.81
C ARG A 77 34.21 11.75 4.72
N PRO A 78 34.87 12.69 4.01
CA PRO A 78 34.27 14.00 3.73
C PRO A 78 32.94 13.85 2.99
N ASP A 79 31.96 14.70 3.29
CA ASP A 79 30.60 14.62 2.73
C ASP A 79 30.55 14.58 1.20
N SER A 80 31.42 15.35 0.54
CA SER A 80 31.58 15.40 -0.92
C SER A 80 32.05 14.08 -1.55
N LYS A 81 32.47 13.10 -0.73
CA LYS A 81 32.92 11.77 -1.12
C LYS A 81 31.90 10.68 -0.81
N ILE A 82 30.71 11.05 -0.35
CA ILE A 82 29.68 10.11 0.07
C ILE A 82 28.52 10.09 -0.93
N THR A 83 28.18 8.88 -1.38
CA THR A 83 26.89 8.54 -1.97
C THR A 83 26.23 7.46 -1.11
N ILE A 84 24.97 7.66 -0.74
CA ILE A 84 24.13 6.66 -0.05
C ILE A 84 23.01 6.28 -1.01
N MET A 85 22.76 4.99 -1.18
CA MET A 85 21.67 4.49 -2.01
C MET A 85 20.73 3.66 -1.15
N GLY A 86 19.48 4.10 -1.01
CA GLY A 86 18.50 3.45 -0.15
C GLY A 86 17.21 3.07 -0.88
N THR A 87 16.45 2.16 -0.27
CA THR A 87 15.05 1.91 -0.61
C THR A 87 14.14 2.99 -0.02
N GLY A 88 12.85 2.98 -0.38
CA GLY A 88 11.88 3.93 0.18
C GLY A 88 11.49 5.05 -0.77
N ALA A 89 11.70 4.86 -2.08
CA ALA A 89 11.39 5.87 -3.08
C ALA A 89 9.87 6.11 -3.23
N GLN A 90 9.03 5.22 -2.69
CA GLN A 90 7.57 5.35 -2.63
C GLN A 90 7.06 5.76 -1.24
N GLY A 91 7.94 6.13 -0.32
CA GLY A 91 7.55 6.51 1.04
C GLY A 91 7.03 5.35 1.88
N GLU A 92 7.48 4.13 1.60
CA GLU A 92 7.11 2.94 2.37
C GLU A 92 7.57 3.08 3.83
N GLU A 93 6.65 2.84 4.78
CA GLU A 93 6.80 3.19 6.20
C GLU A 93 8.08 2.64 6.84
N ARG A 94 8.45 1.40 6.50
CA ARG A 94 9.63 0.71 7.06
C ARG A 94 10.89 0.83 6.21
N ALA A 95 10.83 1.53 5.08
CA ALA A 95 11.96 1.65 4.17
C ALA A 95 12.99 2.69 4.63
N VAL A 96 14.16 2.66 4.00
CA VAL A 96 15.32 3.46 4.43
C VAL A 96 15.01 4.96 4.41
N MET A 97 14.41 5.47 3.33
CA MET A 97 14.12 6.91 3.23
C MET A 97 13.16 7.41 4.30
N MET A 98 12.13 6.63 4.66
CA MET A 98 11.19 7.02 5.72
C MET A 98 11.91 7.09 7.07
N ARG A 99 12.73 6.09 7.39
CA ARG A 99 13.53 6.06 8.63
C ARG A 99 14.53 7.21 8.70
N ILE A 100 15.17 7.57 7.57
CA ILE A 100 16.05 8.75 7.49
C ILE A 100 15.23 10.02 7.71
N ALA A 101 14.09 10.17 7.04
CA ALA A 101 13.23 11.34 7.17
C ALA A 101 12.67 11.52 8.59
N ASN A 102 12.41 10.42 9.31
CA ASN A 102 11.97 10.45 10.71
C ASN A 102 13.13 10.59 11.72
N GLY A 103 14.39 10.52 11.29
CA GLY A 103 15.55 10.53 12.20
C GLY A 103 15.78 9.22 12.97
N GLU A 104 15.14 8.13 12.52
CA GLU A 104 15.18 6.79 13.13
C GLU A 104 16.27 5.89 12.53
N HIS A 105 16.95 6.34 11.47
CA HIS A 105 18.05 5.59 10.88
C HIS A 105 19.32 5.70 11.76
N PRO A 106 19.94 4.58 12.18
CA PRO A 106 20.97 4.59 13.23
C PRO A 106 22.25 5.34 12.84
N ASN A 107 22.60 5.33 11.55
CA ASN A 107 23.87 5.89 11.08
C ASN A 107 23.70 7.12 10.17
N ILE A 108 22.47 7.47 9.80
CA ILE A 108 22.21 8.51 8.77
C ILE A 108 21.18 9.48 9.31
N LYS A 109 21.60 10.72 9.53
CA LYS A 109 20.74 11.86 9.82
C LYS A 109 20.93 12.88 8.71
N ILE A 110 19.85 13.52 8.27
CA ILE A 110 19.93 14.57 7.27
C ILE A 110 20.64 15.79 7.85
N GLN A 111 21.43 16.44 7.00
CA GLN A 111 22.18 17.64 7.32
C GLN A 111 21.95 18.68 6.22
N LYS A 112 22.12 19.95 6.57
CA LYS A 112 22.03 21.05 5.60
C LYS A 112 23.07 20.86 4.49
N GLY A 113 22.63 20.92 3.23
CA GLY A 113 23.50 20.71 2.07
C GLY A 113 23.57 19.27 1.57
N ASP A 114 22.81 18.35 2.16
CA ASP A 114 22.54 17.05 1.55
C ASP A 114 21.74 17.21 0.26
N THR A 115 22.09 16.42 -0.75
CA THR A 115 21.34 16.32 -2.01
C THR A 115 20.61 14.98 -2.08
N LEU A 116 19.28 15.03 -2.04
CA LEU A 116 18.40 13.86 -2.20
C LEU A 116 17.97 13.70 -3.66
N ILE A 117 18.03 12.47 -4.16
CA ILE A 117 17.59 12.13 -5.52
C ILE A 117 16.49 11.06 -5.44
N PHE A 118 15.25 11.45 -5.69
CA PHE A 118 14.14 10.50 -5.92
C PHE A 118 14.12 10.09 -7.39
N SER A 119 14.83 8.99 -7.64
CA SER A 119 15.04 8.41 -8.95
C SER A 119 13.94 7.37 -9.26
N SER A 120 12.68 7.78 -9.09
CA SER A 120 11.47 7.00 -9.38
C SER A 120 10.28 7.93 -9.66
N SER A 121 9.33 7.47 -10.48
CA SER A 121 7.97 8.04 -10.48
C SER A 121 7.22 7.59 -9.22
N VAL A 122 6.14 8.30 -8.88
CA VAL A 122 5.23 7.88 -7.81
C VAL A 122 4.21 6.91 -8.40
N ILE A 123 4.10 5.74 -7.78
CA ILE A 123 3.07 4.75 -8.09
C ILE A 123 1.73 5.29 -7.55
N PRO A 124 0.63 5.25 -8.34
CA PRO A 124 -0.69 5.70 -7.90
C PRO A 124 -1.08 5.08 -6.55
N GLY A 125 -1.50 5.93 -5.61
CA GLY A 125 -1.83 5.58 -4.22
C GLY A 125 -0.73 5.93 -3.20
N ASN A 126 0.52 6.17 -3.65
CA ASN A 126 1.65 6.50 -2.77
C ASN A 126 1.95 8.00 -2.69
N GLU A 127 1.17 8.86 -3.33
CA GLU A 127 1.42 10.31 -3.43
C GLU A 127 1.58 10.96 -2.06
N ARG A 128 0.70 10.63 -1.12
CA ARG A 128 0.72 11.20 0.23
C ARG A 128 1.98 10.80 1.00
N SER A 129 2.37 9.53 0.93
CA SER A 129 3.55 9.00 1.62
C SER A 129 4.84 9.60 1.06
N VAL A 130 4.96 9.69 -0.26
CA VAL A 130 6.11 10.34 -0.91
C VAL A 130 6.17 11.82 -0.56
N GLN A 131 5.03 12.52 -0.58
CA GLN A 131 4.97 13.94 -0.22
C GLN A 131 5.42 14.16 1.24
N PHE A 132 4.96 13.32 2.18
CA PHE A 132 5.37 13.38 3.57
C PHE A 132 6.89 13.24 3.74
N VAL A 133 7.49 12.25 3.07
CA VAL A 133 8.94 12.04 3.10
C VAL A 133 9.67 13.26 2.55
N LYS A 134 9.28 13.77 1.39
CA LYS A 134 9.89 14.97 0.79
C LYS A 134 9.83 16.17 1.73
N ASP A 135 8.66 16.46 2.30
CA ASP A 135 8.47 17.61 3.18
C ASP A 135 9.31 17.50 4.45
N LYS A 136 9.45 16.30 5.02
CA LYS A 136 10.36 16.08 6.16
C LYS A 136 11.82 16.31 5.79
N LEU A 137 12.24 15.88 4.61
CA LEU A 137 13.62 16.07 4.13
C LEU A 137 13.92 17.55 3.84
N TYR A 138 12.97 18.27 3.22
CA TYR A 138 13.08 19.72 3.03
C TYR A 138 13.16 20.47 4.37
N ARG A 139 12.32 20.13 5.35
CA ARG A 139 12.37 20.73 6.70
C ARG A 139 13.70 20.52 7.41
N GLN A 140 14.44 19.46 7.06
CA GLN A 140 15.78 19.18 7.59
C GLN A 140 16.91 19.88 6.81
N GLY A 141 16.57 20.72 5.82
CA GLY A 141 17.52 21.57 5.10
C GLY A 141 18.21 20.90 3.92
N ALA A 142 17.64 19.82 3.39
CA ALA A 142 18.19 19.14 2.23
C ALA A 142 17.57 19.59 0.91
N GLU A 143 18.34 19.49 -0.16
CA GLU A 143 17.89 19.76 -1.53
C GLU A 143 17.36 18.48 -2.16
N VAL A 144 16.12 18.51 -2.67
CA VAL A 144 15.47 17.31 -3.21
C VAL A 144 15.21 17.45 -4.70
N PHE A 145 15.70 16.49 -5.48
CA PHE A 145 15.44 16.35 -6.91
C PHE A 145 14.50 15.16 -7.17
N HIS A 146 13.50 15.34 -8.02
CA HIS A 146 12.55 14.28 -8.40
C HIS A 146 12.13 14.35 -9.87
N TYR A 147 11.50 13.28 -10.37
CA TYR A 147 11.16 13.10 -11.80
C TYR A 147 10.31 14.22 -12.42
N LYS A 148 9.45 14.90 -11.65
CA LYS A 148 8.68 16.05 -12.17
C LYS A 148 9.52 17.32 -12.40
N MET A 149 10.69 17.44 -11.77
CA MET A 149 11.57 18.62 -11.91
C MET A 149 12.62 18.41 -13.01
N MET A 150 13.12 17.19 -13.13
CA MET A 150 14.13 16.83 -14.10
C MET A 150 13.91 15.40 -14.56
N ASP A 151 14.29 15.11 -15.80
CA ASP A 151 14.28 13.75 -16.34
C ASP A 151 15.41 12.92 -15.69
N ILE A 152 15.12 12.47 -14.47
CA ILE A 152 15.92 11.58 -13.65
C ILE A 152 15.18 10.27 -13.36
N HIS A 153 14.14 9.95 -14.12
CA HIS A 153 13.43 8.69 -14.10
C HIS A 153 12.81 8.43 -15.47
N ALA A 154 13.00 7.22 -15.98
CA ALA A 154 12.32 6.74 -17.17
C ALA A 154 11.41 5.58 -16.77
N SER A 155 10.21 5.55 -17.35
CA SER A 155 9.28 4.44 -17.20
C SER A 155 9.95 3.13 -17.65
N GLY A 156 9.62 2.03 -16.97
CA GLY A 156 9.95 0.68 -17.44
C GLY A 156 8.99 0.17 -18.51
N HIS A 157 7.91 0.90 -18.79
CA HIS A 157 6.88 0.57 -19.77
C HIS A 157 6.95 1.52 -20.97
N ALA A 158 6.79 0.94 -22.17
CA ALA A 158 6.78 1.64 -23.44
C ALA A 158 5.62 2.65 -23.54
N GLY A 159 5.90 3.84 -24.08
CA GLY A 159 4.90 4.84 -24.43
C GLY A 159 4.17 4.52 -25.73
N GLN A 160 3.20 5.36 -26.10
CA GLN A 160 2.34 5.15 -27.28
C GLN A 160 3.13 4.91 -28.57
N GLU A 161 4.16 5.70 -28.86
CA GLU A 161 4.92 5.57 -30.11
C GLU A 161 5.84 4.33 -30.13
N GLU A 162 6.37 3.92 -28.98
CA GLU A 162 7.13 2.68 -28.85
C GLU A 162 6.22 1.45 -29.04
N LEU A 163 5.03 1.46 -28.44
CA LEU A 163 4.00 0.44 -28.63
C LEU A 163 3.57 0.37 -30.11
N ARG A 164 3.30 1.53 -30.74
CA ARG A 164 2.96 1.63 -32.17
C ARG A 164 4.06 1.03 -33.04
N LYS A 165 5.33 1.32 -32.72
CA LYS A 165 6.50 0.78 -33.43
C LYS A 165 6.55 -0.74 -33.34
N ILE A 166 6.35 -1.32 -32.16
CA ILE A 166 6.32 -2.78 -31.98
C ILE A 166 5.20 -3.41 -32.79
N ILE A 167 3.99 -2.84 -32.78
CA ILE A 167 2.87 -3.35 -33.57
C ILE A 167 3.20 -3.33 -35.08
N LYS A 168 3.78 -2.23 -35.58
CA LYS A 168 4.20 -2.12 -36.99
C LYS A 168 5.34 -3.08 -37.37
N LEU A 169 6.23 -3.41 -36.44
CA LEU A 169 7.32 -4.37 -36.65
C LEU A 169 6.81 -5.82 -36.70
N ILE A 170 5.94 -6.19 -35.76
CA ILE A 170 5.41 -7.55 -35.64
C ILE A 170 4.36 -7.82 -36.73
N LYS A 171 3.55 -6.83 -37.10
CA LYS A 171 2.41 -6.95 -38.01
C LYS A 171 1.45 -8.09 -37.59
N PRO A 172 0.93 -8.07 -36.35
CA PRO A 172 0.15 -9.19 -35.84
C PRO A 172 -1.20 -9.28 -36.57
N GLN A 173 -1.65 -10.52 -36.85
CA GLN A 173 -2.97 -10.76 -37.43
C GLN A 173 -4.09 -10.48 -36.42
N CYS A 174 -3.86 -10.83 -35.15
CA CYS A 174 -4.77 -10.62 -34.02
C CYS A 174 -4.03 -9.91 -32.89
N PHE A 175 -4.73 -9.08 -32.13
CA PHE A 175 -4.13 -8.27 -31.07
C PHE A 175 -4.95 -8.35 -29.78
N ILE A 176 -4.26 -8.62 -28.66
CA ILE A 176 -4.84 -8.60 -27.32
C ILE A 176 -3.93 -7.72 -26.46
N PRO A 177 -4.36 -6.53 -26.02
CA PRO A 177 -3.59 -5.77 -25.04
C PRO A 177 -3.61 -6.50 -23.70
N ILE A 178 -2.47 -6.52 -23.03
CA ILE A 178 -2.30 -7.09 -21.68
C ILE A 178 -1.63 -6.08 -20.76
N HIS A 179 -1.61 -6.39 -19.45
CA HIS A 179 -0.88 -5.64 -18.42
C HIS A 179 -1.28 -4.15 -18.31
N GLY A 180 -2.49 -3.89 -17.83
CA GLY A 180 -2.97 -2.54 -17.53
C GLY A 180 -4.38 -2.55 -16.95
N GLN A 181 -4.83 -1.40 -16.45
CA GLN A 181 -6.25 -1.19 -16.14
C GLN A 181 -7.08 -1.17 -17.43
N PHE A 182 -8.38 -1.43 -17.34
CA PHE A 182 -9.24 -1.53 -18.53
C PHE A 182 -9.15 -0.32 -19.47
N SER A 183 -9.07 0.90 -18.92
CA SER A 183 -8.86 2.11 -19.70
C SER A 183 -7.56 2.08 -20.53
N MET A 184 -6.46 1.57 -19.96
CA MET A 184 -5.18 1.41 -20.64
C MET A 184 -5.28 0.35 -21.75
N LEU A 185 -5.92 -0.78 -21.46
CA LEU A 185 -6.14 -1.85 -22.43
C LEU A 185 -6.97 -1.35 -23.62
N TYR A 186 -8.05 -0.62 -23.33
CA TYR A 186 -8.90 -0.01 -24.34
C TYR A 186 -8.13 0.97 -25.23
N THR A 187 -7.33 1.89 -24.65
CA THR A 187 -6.50 2.82 -25.42
C THR A 187 -5.44 2.09 -26.26
N HIS A 188 -4.86 1.00 -25.74
CA HIS A 188 -3.90 0.21 -26.50
C HIS A 188 -4.56 -0.55 -27.66
N SER A 189 -5.78 -1.06 -27.49
CA SER A 189 -6.61 -1.58 -28.60
C SER A 189 -6.90 -0.53 -29.66
N LYS A 190 -7.21 0.70 -29.26
CA LYS A 190 -7.38 1.82 -30.20
C LYS A 190 -6.10 2.16 -30.94
N LEU A 191 -4.95 2.08 -30.28
CA LEU A 191 -3.65 2.24 -30.94
C LEU A 191 -3.42 1.15 -31.99
N ALA A 192 -3.74 -0.11 -31.68
CA ALA A 192 -3.64 -1.23 -32.62
C ALA A 192 -4.55 -1.04 -33.85
N GLU A 193 -5.80 -0.62 -33.65
CA GLU A 193 -6.74 -0.26 -34.73
C GLU A 193 -6.12 0.81 -35.66
N GLN A 194 -5.55 1.88 -35.10
CA GLN A 194 -4.89 2.95 -35.86
C GLN A 194 -3.67 2.48 -36.68
N THR A 195 -3.10 1.31 -36.37
CA THR A 195 -2.00 0.73 -37.17
C THR A 195 -2.48 -0.12 -38.34
N GLY A 196 -3.80 -0.27 -38.52
CA GLY A 196 -4.40 -1.01 -39.63
C GLY A 196 -4.88 -2.42 -39.27
N ILE A 197 -4.83 -2.82 -38.00
CA ILE A 197 -5.39 -4.10 -37.55
C ILE A 197 -6.92 -3.97 -37.54
N PRO A 198 -7.67 -4.84 -38.25
CA PRO A 198 -9.12 -4.79 -38.24
C PRO A 198 -9.68 -4.92 -36.82
N VAL A 199 -10.68 -4.13 -36.45
CA VAL A 199 -11.31 -4.16 -35.11
C VAL A 199 -11.76 -5.57 -34.71
N LYS A 200 -12.31 -6.34 -35.66
CA LYS A 200 -12.72 -7.74 -35.45
C LYS A 200 -11.58 -8.68 -35.04
N ASN A 201 -10.33 -8.27 -35.24
CA ASN A 201 -9.12 -9.00 -34.86
C ASN A 201 -8.47 -8.45 -33.58
N ILE A 202 -9.14 -7.54 -32.87
CA ILE A 202 -8.67 -6.95 -31.62
C ILE A 202 -9.60 -7.37 -30.49
N ALA A 203 -9.07 -8.01 -29.45
CA ALA A 203 -9.86 -8.42 -28.29
C ALA A 203 -9.36 -7.68 -27.05
N THR A 204 -10.18 -6.79 -26.49
CA THR A 204 -9.95 -6.18 -25.18
C THR A 204 -10.67 -7.03 -24.15
N ILE A 205 -9.92 -7.72 -23.29
CA ILE A 205 -10.47 -8.77 -22.42
C ILE A 205 -10.24 -8.49 -20.93
N GLU A 206 -11.05 -9.13 -20.11
CA GLU A 206 -10.94 -9.17 -18.66
C GLU A 206 -10.44 -10.54 -18.19
N ASN A 207 -9.94 -10.60 -16.95
CA ASN A 207 -9.49 -11.84 -16.34
C ASN A 207 -10.62 -12.89 -16.34
N GLY A 208 -10.32 -14.08 -16.87
CA GLY A 208 -11.26 -15.19 -16.93
C GLY A 208 -12.02 -15.32 -18.26
N GLN A 209 -11.96 -14.33 -19.15
CA GLN A 209 -12.51 -14.48 -20.49
C GLN A 209 -11.67 -15.45 -21.33
N ILE A 210 -12.34 -16.35 -22.06
CA ILE A 210 -11.70 -17.31 -22.95
C ILE A 210 -11.65 -16.71 -24.35
N VAL A 211 -10.48 -16.76 -24.98
CA VAL A 211 -10.26 -16.20 -26.31
C VAL A 211 -9.84 -17.29 -27.28
N ASN A 212 -10.64 -17.48 -28.32
CA ASN A 212 -10.36 -18.41 -29.41
C ASN A 212 -9.56 -17.68 -30.48
N VAL A 213 -8.35 -18.15 -30.77
CA VAL A 213 -7.48 -17.59 -31.81
C VAL A 213 -7.33 -18.63 -32.93
N THR A 214 -7.72 -18.27 -34.15
CA THR A 214 -7.65 -19.13 -35.33
C THR A 214 -6.97 -18.42 -36.49
N LYS A 215 -6.73 -19.12 -37.60
CA LYS A 215 -6.25 -18.50 -38.85
C LYS A 215 -7.24 -17.48 -39.42
N GLN A 216 -8.51 -17.54 -39.03
CA GLN A 216 -9.56 -16.65 -39.52
C GLN A 216 -9.67 -15.36 -38.69
N GLY A 217 -9.12 -15.34 -37.46
CA GLY A 217 -9.16 -14.19 -36.58
C GLY A 217 -9.24 -14.57 -35.10
N ILE A 218 -9.85 -13.69 -34.32
CA ILE A 218 -10.03 -13.85 -32.87
C ILE A 218 -11.50 -13.75 -32.52
N SER A 219 -11.95 -14.51 -31.52
CA SER A 219 -13.28 -14.35 -30.94
C SER A 219 -13.22 -14.59 -29.43
N ILE A 220 -14.09 -13.89 -28.70
CA ILE A 220 -14.27 -14.10 -27.27
C ILE A 220 -15.37 -15.15 -27.11
N ASP A 221 -15.07 -16.23 -26.39
CA ASP A 221 -16.05 -17.28 -26.11
C ASP A 221 -17.12 -16.76 -25.15
N LYS A 222 -18.33 -17.33 -25.23
CA LYS A 222 -19.38 -17.06 -24.23
C LYS A 222 -19.04 -17.69 -22.88
N LYS A 223 -18.23 -18.75 -22.89
CA LYS A 223 -17.72 -19.39 -21.68
C LYS A 223 -16.63 -18.53 -21.06
N THR A 224 -16.66 -18.44 -19.73
CA THR A 224 -15.60 -17.85 -18.91
C THR A 224 -15.04 -18.90 -17.96
N THR A 225 -13.83 -18.66 -17.48
CA THR A 225 -13.22 -19.44 -16.40
C THR A 225 -13.23 -18.62 -15.10
N SER A 226 -13.38 -19.32 -13.98
CA SER A 226 -13.30 -18.67 -12.66
C SER A 226 -11.86 -18.26 -12.37
N VAL A 227 -11.68 -17.00 -11.97
CA VAL A 227 -10.38 -16.43 -11.56
C VAL A 227 -10.55 -15.83 -10.17
N PRO A 228 -10.57 -16.66 -9.11
CA PRO A 228 -10.75 -16.14 -7.76
C PRO A 228 -9.55 -15.31 -7.32
N VAL A 229 -9.82 -14.21 -6.62
CA VAL A 229 -8.78 -13.44 -5.93
C VAL A 229 -8.45 -14.15 -4.63
N VAL A 230 -7.21 -14.65 -4.50
CA VAL A 230 -6.71 -15.27 -3.29
C VAL A 230 -5.88 -14.25 -2.53
N LEU A 231 -6.32 -13.91 -1.32
CA LEU A 231 -5.63 -12.97 -0.44
C LEU A 231 -4.65 -13.72 0.46
N VAL A 232 -3.54 -13.07 0.81
CA VAL A 232 -2.50 -13.61 1.68
C VAL A 232 -2.25 -12.62 2.81
N ASP A 233 -2.30 -13.09 4.05
CA ASP A 233 -2.03 -12.28 5.24
C ASP A 233 -1.20 -13.08 6.25
N GLY A 234 0.03 -12.65 6.47
CA GLY A 234 1.02 -13.40 7.24
C GLY A 234 1.32 -14.76 6.62
N LEU A 235 1.02 -15.83 7.35
CA LEU A 235 1.15 -17.22 6.89
C LEU A 235 -0.15 -17.77 6.27
N GLY A 236 -1.27 -17.04 6.42
CA GLY A 236 -2.57 -17.40 5.89
C GLY A 236 -2.64 -17.18 4.38
N VAL A 237 -3.11 -18.21 3.66
CA VAL A 237 -3.34 -18.16 2.21
C VAL A 237 -4.79 -18.52 1.95
N GLY A 238 -5.57 -17.56 1.45
CA GLY A 238 -6.99 -17.75 1.13
C GLY A 238 -7.93 -17.86 2.34
N ASP A 239 -7.43 -17.68 3.56
CA ASP A 239 -8.19 -17.67 4.81
C ASP A 239 -8.92 -16.33 5.04
N ILE A 240 -8.53 -15.28 4.31
CA ILE A 240 -9.22 -13.98 4.32
C ILE A 240 -10.20 -13.91 3.17
N GLY A 241 -11.50 -13.99 3.52
CA GLY A 241 -12.61 -13.70 2.61
C GLY A 241 -13.11 -12.25 2.71
N GLU A 242 -14.03 -11.89 1.82
CA GLU A 242 -14.66 -10.55 1.77
C GLU A 242 -15.32 -10.14 3.10
N VAL A 243 -15.86 -11.09 3.86
CA VAL A 243 -16.48 -10.84 5.16
C VAL A 243 -15.46 -10.28 6.16
N VAL A 244 -14.28 -10.90 6.24
CA VAL A 244 -13.20 -10.46 7.13
C VAL A 244 -12.72 -9.06 6.74
N LEU A 245 -12.61 -8.76 5.44
CA LEU A 245 -12.24 -7.43 4.96
C LEU A 245 -13.29 -6.38 5.33
N ARG A 246 -14.57 -6.69 5.12
CA ARG A 246 -15.68 -5.80 5.47
C ARG A 246 -15.69 -5.49 6.97
N ASP A 247 -15.46 -6.50 7.81
CA ASP A 247 -15.36 -6.30 9.25
C ASP A 247 -14.17 -5.41 9.61
N ARG A 248 -12.99 -5.63 9.01
CA ARG A 248 -11.81 -4.75 9.18
C ARG A 248 -12.11 -3.31 8.76
N GLN A 249 -12.79 -3.10 7.63
CA GLN A 249 -13.18 -1.77 7.14
C GLN A 249 -14.10 -1.05 8.13
N ASN A 250 -15.17 -1.72 8.56
CA ASN A 250 -16.12 -1.17 9.54
C ASN A 250 -15.43 -0.81 10.86
N LEU A 251 -14.57 -1.70 11.37
CA LEU A 251 -13.80 -1.46 12.59
C LEU A 251 -12.84 -0.27 12.44
N SER A 252 -12.20 -0.12 11.28
CA SER A 252 -11.26 0.98 11.02
C SER A 252 -11.92 2.36 10.92
N ALA A 253 -13.14 2.42 10.37
CA ALA A 253 -13.87 3.67 10.17
C ALA A 253 -14.70 4.07 11.40
N GLU A 254 -15.42 3.12 11.98
CA GLU A 254 -16.45 3.41 12.98
C GLU A 254 -16.07 2.97 14.40
N GLY A 255 -15.06 2.10 14.53
CA GLY A 255 -14.69 1.48 15.79
C GLY A 255 -15.66 0.37 16.22
N MET A 256 -15.51 -0.09 17.47
CA MET A 256 -16.33 -1.14 18.06
C MET A 256 -16.90 -0.75 19.42
N PHE A 257 -18.02 -1.40 19.74
CA PHE A 257 -18.75 -1.21 20.97
C PHE A 257 -19.32 -2.55 21.45
N VAL A 258 -18.64 -3.19 22.41
CA VAL A 258 -19.05 -4.46 23.00
C VAL A 258 -19.87 -4.19 24.25
N VAL A 259 -20.99 -4.88 24.39
CA VAL A 259 -21.84 -4.81 25.57
C VAL A 259 -22.07 -6.20 26.11
N ILE A 260 -21.68 -6.43 27.36
CA ILE A 260 -21.72 -7.73 28.02
C ILE A 260 -22.76 -7.66 29.14
N ALA A 261 -23.75 -8.53 29.11
CA ALA A 261 -24.77 -8.66 30.14
C ALA A 261 -24.78 -10.08 30.70
N VAL A 262 -24.72 -10.18 32.03
CA VAL A 262 -24.89 -11.45 32.75
C VAL A 262 -26.38 -11.60 33.10
N VAL A 263 -26.97 -12.75 32.84
CA VAL A 263 -28.39 -13.03 33.06
C VAL A 263 -28.53 -14.24 33.97
N ASP A 264 -29.38 -14.13 34.99
CA ASP A 264 -29.74 -15.26 35.84
C ASP A 264 -30.71 -16.19 35.11
N ARG A 265 -30.35 -17.47 34.97
CA ARG A 265 -31.12 -18.45 34.19
C ARG A 265 -32.50 -18.73 34.77
N LYS A 266 -32.69 -18.61 36.09
CA LYS A 266 -33.98 -18.90 36.77
C LYS A 266 -34.97 -17.76 36.60
N THR A 267 -34.48 -16.53 36.67
CA THR A 267 -35.33 -15.32 36.64
C THR A 267 -35.40 -14.67 35.27
N GLY A 268 -34.46 -14.98 34.36
CA GLY A 268 -34.31 -14.34 33.07
C GLY A 268 -33.91 -12.86 33.15
N ARG A 269 -33.48 -12.38 34.33
CA ARG A 269 -33.16 -10.97 34.57
C ARG A 269 -31.66 -10.72 34.53
N VAL A 270 -31.29 -9.50 34.15
CA VAL A 270 -29.90 -9.05 34.19
C VAL A 270 -29.39 -9.04 35.64
N LYS A 271 -28.27 -9.72 35.86
CA LYS A 271 -27.54 -9.74 37.12
C LYS A 271 -26.46 -8.67 37.10
N GLY A 272 -26.60 -7.65 37.95
CA GLY A 272 -25.65 -6.55 38.03
C GLY A 272 -25.78 -5.54 36.89
N SER A 273 -24.70 -4.82 36.60
CA SER A 273 -24.66 -3.78 35.56
C SER A 273 -23.97 -4.31 34.30
N PRO A 274 -24.51 -4.09 33.09
CA PRO A 274 -23.82 -4.47 31.87
C PRO A 274 -22.46 -3.78 31.74
N ASP A 275 -21.46 -4.57 31.37
CA ASP A 275 -20.12 -4.09 31.06
C ASP A 275 -20.04 -3.61 29.62
N ILE A 276 -19.31 -2.51 29.41
CA ILE A 276 -19.18 -1.87 28.10
C ILE A 276 -17.71 -1.68 27.78
N ILE A 277 -17.30 -2.17 26.61
CA ILE A 277 -15.95 -2.01 26.08
C ILE A 277 -16.06 -1.26 24.75
N SER A 278 -15.30 -0.17 24.61
CA SER A 278 -15.20 0.57 23.36
C SER A 278 -13.75 0.70 22.91
N ARG A 279 -13.52 0.61 21.59
CA ARG A 279 -12.24 0.86 20.93
C ARG A 279 -12.50 1.59 19.61
N GLY A 280 -11.75 2.65 19.32
CA GLY A 280 -11.90 3.44 18.09
C GLY A 280 -13.21 4.22 17.94
N PHE A 281 -14.15 4.09 18.89
CA PHE A 281 -15.45 4.76 18.85
C PHE A 281 -15.50 5.99 19.76
N ILE A 282 -15.57 5.81 21.08
CA ILE A 282 -15.67 6.92 22.04
C ILE A 282 -14.64 6.81 23.18
N TYR A 283 -14.29 7.94 23.78
CA TYR A 283 -13.50 7.96 25.00
C TYR A 283 -14.38 7.75 26.24
N LEU A 284 -14.39 6.52 26.75
CA LEU A 284 -15.32 6.08 27.80
C LEU A 284 -15.33 6.97 29.06
N LYS A 285 -14.19 7.58 29.44
CA LYS A 285 -14.10 8.40 30.66
C LYS A 285 -14.95 9.67 30.58
N GLU A 286 -15.16 10.20 29.38
CA GLU A 286 -15.91 11.42 29.13
C GLU A 286 -17.38 11.14 28.78
N SER A 287 -17.72 9.89 28.42
CA SER A 287 -19.07 9.52 27.94
C SER A 287 -19.99 8.91 29.02
N LYS A 288 -19.88 9.35 30.29
CA LYS A 288 -20.62 8.74 31.43
C LYS A 288 -22.13 8.67 31.21
N THR A 289 -22.74 9.76 30.72
CA THR A 289 -24.19 9.84 30.49
C THR A 289 -24.64 8.86 29.40
N LEU A 290 -23.91 8.83 28.27
CA LEU A 290 -24.16 7.89 27.17
C LEU A 290 -24.11 6.43 27.67
N LEU A 291 -23.06 6.08 28.42
CA LEU A 291 -22.88 4.73 28.96
C LEU A 291 -24.00 4.34 29.93
N ARG A 292 -24.47 5.27 30.77
CA ARG A 292 -25.60 5.02 31.67
C ARG A 292 -26.89 4.71 30.91
N GLU A 293 -27.18 5.46 29.85
CA GLU A 293 -28.38 5.26 29.05
C GLU A 293 -28.29 3.97 28.21
N VAL A 294 -27.12 3.63 27.68
CA VAL A 294 -26.90 2.32 27.03
C VAL A 294 -27.21 1.18 28.01
N ARG A 295 -26.67 1.21 29.23
CA ARG A 295 -26.94 0.18 30.24
C ARG A 295 -28.42 0.03 30.54
N LYS A 296 -29.15 1.14 30.68
CA LYS A 296 -30.60 1.13 30.89
C LYS A 296 -31.33 0.46 29.72
N ARG A 297 -31.01 0.83 28.48
CA ARG A 297 -31.63 0.26 27.27
C ARG A 297 -31.37 -1.24 27.14
N VAL A 298 -30.18 -1.69 27.52
CA VAL A 298 -29.79 -3.11 27.51
C VAL A 298 -30.61 -3.90 28.54
N ILE A 299 -30.66 -3.40 29.78
CA ILE A 299 -31.45 -4.03 30.86
C ILE A 299 -32.93 -4.10 30.48
N GLN A 300 -33.48 -3.03 29.91
CA GLN A 300 -34.87 -2.98 29.44
C GLN A 300 -35.12 -3.99 28.31
N SER A 301 -34.20 -4.08 27.34
CA SER A 301 -34.32 -5.00 26.21
C SER A 301 -34.34 -6.46 26.67
N ILE A 302 -33.48 -6.82 27.63
CA ILE A 302 -33.42 -8.19 28.19
C ILE A 302 -34.66 -8.49 29.05
N ASN A 303 -35.03 -7.59 29.97
CA ASN A 303 -36.16 -7.82 30.87
C ASN A 303 -37.50 -7.93 30.11
N LYS A 304 -37.69 -7.16 29.02
CA LYS A 304 -38.91 -7.21 28.20
C LYS A 304 -39.10 -8.60 27.58
N SER A 305 -38.02 -9.21 27.10
CA SER A 305 -38.05 -10.53 26.46
C SER A 305 -38.27 -11.68 27.45
N SER A 306 -37.90 -11.49 28.72
CA SER A 306 -38.13 -12.46 29.81
C SER A 306 -39.51 -12.36 30.46
N SER A 307 -40.35 -11.39 30.05
CA SER A 307 -41.67 -11.15 30.65
C SER A 307 -42.80 -11.99 30.02
N SER A 308 -42.53 -12.66 28.90
CA SER A 308 -43.49 -13.58 28.27
C SER A 308 -43.28 -14.99 28.82
N ASN A 309 -44.37 -15.70 29.18
CA ASN A 309 -44.38 -17.09 29.72
C ASN A 309 -43.88 -18.17 28.72
N ARG A 310 -43.05 -17.80 27.74
CA ARG A 310 -42.46 -18.66 26.70
C ARG A 310 -40.95 -18.71 26.88
N ALA A 311 -40.32 -19.76 26.37
CA ALA A 311 -38.86 -19.87 26.35
C ALA A 311 -38.22 -18.64 25.66
N VAL A 312 -37.23 -18.03 26.31
CA VAL A 312 -36.56 -16.83 25.81
C VAL A 312 -35.70 -17.19 24.60
N ASN A 313 -35.91 -16.52 23.47
CA ASN A 313 -35.05 -16.66 22.31
C ASN A 313 -33.90 -15.65 22.38
N TRP A 314 -32.76 -16.10 22.92
CA TRP A 314 -31.56 -15.26 23.09
C TRP A 314 -30.97 -14.72 21.78
N VAL A 315 -31.25 -15.35 20.63
CA VAL A 315 -30.86 -14.79 19.33
C VAL A 315 -31.61 -13.49 19.06
N ASN A 316 -32.93 -13.49 19.25
CA ASN A 316 -33.75 -12.29 19.06
C ASN A 316 -33.40 -11.20 20.07
N VAL A 317 -33.13 -11.57 21.34
CA VAL A 317 -32.72 -10.59 22.36
C VAL A 317 -31.40 -9.91 21.98
N ARG A 318 -30.43 -10.65 21.43
CA ARG A 318 -29.17 -10.07 20.95
C ARG A 318 -29.40 -9.12 19.78
N GLU A 319 -30.22 -9.47 18.79
CA GLU A 319 -30.51 -8.59 17.66
C GLU A 319 -31.28 -7.32 18.08
N ASP A 320 -32.27 -7.44 18.96
CA ASP A 320 -33.00 -6.29 19.49
C ASP A 320 -32.09 -5.37 20.30
N MET A 321 -31.23 -5.94 21.14
CA MET A 321 -30.23 -5.20 21.92
C MET A 321 -29.24 -4.48 20.99
N LYS A 322 -28.74 -5.18 19.96
CA LYS A 322 -27.84 -4.60 18.95
C LYS A 322 -28.48 -3.41 18.26
N LYS A 323 -29.72 -3.56 17.79
CA LYS A 323 -30.47 -2.50 17.11
C LYS A 323 -30.72 -1.31 18.03
N ASN A 324 -31.27 -1.54 19.23
CA ASN A 324 -31.59 -0.48 20.18
C ASN A 324 -30.35 0.32 20.62
N VAL A 325 -29.22 -0.36 20.82
CA VAL A 325 -27.95 0.30 21.16
C VAL A 325 -27.41 1.04 19.93
N SER A 326 -27.39 0.41 18.76
CA SER A 326 -26.89 1.03 17.53
C SER A 326 -27.65 2.31 17.17
N ASP A 327 -28.99 2.29 17.23
CA ASP A 327 -29.83 3.44 16.93
C ASP A 327 -29.57 4.60 17.89
N TYR A 328 -29.45 4.30 19.19
CA TYR A 328 -29.13 5.31 20.20
C TYR A 328 -27.72 5.90 20.03
N LEU A 329 -26.73 5.06 19.74
CA LEU A 329 -25.37 5.53 19.48
C LEU A 329 -25.34 6.44 18.25
N PHE A 330 -26.05 6.09 17.19
CA PHE A 330 -26.17 6.93 16.00
C PHE A 330 -26.88 8.26 16.31
N GLU A 331 -28.00 8.24 17.04
CA GLU A 331 -28.73 9.46 17.44
C GLU A 331 -27.85 10.43 18.24
N LYS A 332 -26.90 9.92 19.05
CA LYS A 332 -26.06 10.74 19.92
C LYS A 332 -24.70 11.10 19.33
N THR A 333 -24.24 10.40 18.30
CA THR A 333 -22.87 10.56 17.80
C THR A 333 -22.76 10.66 16.29
N GLU A 334 -23.86 10.46 15.55
CA GLU A 334 -23.92 10.37 14.08
C GLU A 334 -22.98 9.31 13.48
N ARG A 335 -22.55 8.35 14.31
CA ARG A 335 -21.60 7.29 13.98
C ARG A 335 -22.21 5.92 14.24
N LYS A 336 -21.74 4.90 13.51
CA LYS A 336 -22.31 3.54 13.54
C LYS A 336 -21.23 2.50 13.86
N PRO A 337 -20.76 2.41 15.11
CA PRO A 337 -19.75 1.43 15.49
C PRO A 337 -20.28 0.00 15.32
N MET A 338 -19.37 -0.95 15.18
CA MET A 338 -19.73 -2.36 15.26
C MET A 338 -20.18 -2.70 16.69
N VAL A 339 -21.50 -2.84 16.88
CA VAL A 339 -22.10 -3.22 18.17
C VAL A 339 -22.13 -4.75 18.31
N LEU A 340 -21.48 -5.24 19.37
CA LEU A 340 -21.38 -6.67 19.68
C LEU A 340 -22.03 -6.97 21.05
N PRO A 341 -23.28 -7.44 21.07
CA PRO A 341 -23.95 -7.86 22.30
C PRO A 341 -23.51 -9.27 22.72
N VAL A 342 -23.08 -9.41 23.97
CA VAL A 342 -22.73 -10.69 24.59
C VAL A 342 -23.64 -10.91 25.79
N ILE A 343 -24.37 -12.02 25.79
CA ILE A 343 -25.25 -12.42 26.90
C ILE A 343 -24.68 -13.70 27.49
N ILE A 344 -24.42 -13.69 28.80
CA ILE A 344 -23.87 -14.82 29.55
C ILE A 344 -24.93 -15.27 30.57
N GLU A 345 -25.44 -16.49 30.42
CA GLU A 345 -26.38 -17.07 31.38
C GLU A 345 -25.62 -17.73 32.53
N VAL A 346 -26.04 -17.46 33.78
CA VAL A 346 -25.46 -18.02 35.02
C VAL A 346 -26.50 -18.58 35.96
#